data_AF-A0A8E7EJ89-F1
#
_entry.id   AF-A0A8E7EJ89-F1
#
_cell.length_a   1.000
_cell.length_b   1.000
_cell.length_c   1.000
_cell.angle_alpha   90.00
_cell.angle_beta   90.00
_cell.angle_gamma   90.00
#
_symmetry.space_group_name_H-M   'P 1'
#
loop_
_entity.id
_entity.type
_entity.pdbx_description
1 polymer ?
#
loop_
_entity_poly.entity_id
_entity_poly.type
_entity_poly.pdbx_seq_one_letter_code
_entity_poly.pdbx_strand_id
1 'polypeptide(L)'
;MADPCNRCGKCCLHMRRYMLVERSIGDTQHFCHFILTKERFFARIGGEDLVRFRDSDRMKQYPDSCPFLRPGEDESFHCTIYSFRPDHCRRFFCA
;
A
#
# COMPACT_ATOMS: atom_id res chain seq x y z
N MET A 1 -7.97 18.33 13.59
CA MET A 1 -7.22 17.18 14.13
C MET A 1 -6.73 16.39 12.93
N ALA A 2 -5.48 15.96 12.90
CA ALA A 2 -4.93 15.27 11.75
C ALA A 2 -5.31 13.78 11.87
N ASP A 3 -6.43 13.38 11.27
CA ASP A 3 -6.93 12.03 11.44
C ASP A 3 -6.04 11.03 10.69
N PRO A 4 -5.54 9.98 11.37
CA PRO A 4 -4.76 8.93 10.73
C PRO A 4 -5.60 8.31 9.60
N CYS A 5 -4.92 7.67 8.65
CA CYS A 5 -5.53 7.00 7.50
C CYS A 5 -6.84 6.27 7.87
N ASN A 6 -7.97 6.75 7.34
CA ASN A 6 -9.32 6.26 7.62
C ASN A 6 -9.80 5.21 6.59
N ARG A 7 -8.87 4.61 5.84
CA ARG A 7 -9.17 3.58 4.82
C ARG A 7 -10.01 4.05 3.63
N CYS A 8 -10.13 5.36 3.38
CA CYS A 8 -10.85 5.90 2.20
C CYS A 8 -10.17 5.65 0.85
N GLY A 9 -8.93 5.16 0.81
CA GLY A 9 -8.20 4.87 -0.44
C GLY A 9 -7.66 6.10 -1.20
N LYS A 10 -8.01 7.34 -0.83
CA LYS A 10 -7.62 8.58 -1.53
C LYS A 10 -6.11 8.69 -1.81
N CYS A 11 -5.25 8.34 -0.85
CA CYS A 11 -3.79 8.36 -1.05
C CYS A 11 -3.23 7.14 -1.79
N CYS A 12 -3.98 6.05 -1.89
CA CYS A 12 -3.49 4.79 -2.44
C CYS A 12 -3.95 4.55 -3.88
N LEU A 13 -5.14 5.00 -4.26
CA LEU A 13 -5.78 4.66 -5.55
C LEU A 13 -5.03 5.15 -6.80
N HIS A 14 -4.14 6.14 -6.67
CA HIS A 14 -3.34 6.68 -7.77
C HIS A 14 -1.82 6.63 -7.50
N MET A 15 -1.39 5.73 -6.62
CA MET A 15 -0.01 5.69 -6.13
C MET A 15 0.89 4.74 -6.92
N ARG A 16 0.37 3.97 -7.89
CA ARG A 16 1.14 2.94 -8.63
C ARG A 16 2.43 3.48 -9.21
N ARG A 17 2.36 4.63 -9.89
CA ARG A 17 3.50 5.27 -10.58
C ARG A 17 4.58 5.76 -9.63
N TYR A 18 4.27 5.94 -8.36
CA TYR A 18 5.22 6.42 -7.35
C TYR A 18 5.72 5.30 -6.44
N MET A 19 5.03 4.16 -6.42
CA MET A 19 5.39 3.01 -5.58
C MET A 19 5.84 1.82 -6.38
N LEU A 20 7.16 1.69 -6.50
CA LEU A 20 7.82 0.60 -7.20
C LEU A 20 8.27 -0.48 -6.21
N VAL A 21 8.02 -1.73 -6.57
CA VAL A 21 8.64 -2.90 -5.93
C VAL A 21 9.84 -3.28 -6.80
N GLU A 22 11.04 -3.00 -6.33
CA GLU A 22 12.29 -3.27 -7.07
C GLU A 22 12.69 -4.75 -6.96
N ARG A 23 12.42 -5.38 -5.81
CA ARG A 23 12.71 -6.80 -5.57
C ARG A 23 11.74 -7.36 -4.53
N SER A 24 11.42 -8.65 -4.66
CA SER A 24 10.66 -9.41 -3.65
C SER A 24 11.47 -10.60 -3.16
N ILE A 25 11.37 -10.91 -1.87
CA ILE A 25 11.91 -12.12 -1.25
C ILE A 25 10.70 -12.93 -0.75
N GLY A 26 10.25 -13.84 -1.62
CA GLY A 26 8.94 -14.49 -1.45
C GLY A 26 7.79 -13.47 -1.43
N ASP A 27 6.71 -13.82 -0.74
CA ASP A 27 5.48 -13.01 -0.67
C ASP A 27 5.44 -12.04 0.53
N THR A 28 6.46 -12.08 1.39
CA THR A 28 6.41 -11.44 2.71
C THR A 28 7.32 -10.24 2.82
N GLN A 29 8.31 -10.10 1.94
CA GLN A 29 9.29 -9.03 2.01
C GLN A 29 9.50 -8.42 0.62
N HIS A 30 9.36 -7.10 0.54
CA HIS A 30 9.47 -6.35 -0.70
C HIS A 30 10.41 -5.17 -0.48
N PHE A 31 11.43 -5.06 -1.33
CA PHE A 31 12.29 -3.89 -1.41
C PHE A 31 11.64 -2.88 -2.35
N CYS A 32 11.33 -1.71 -1.82
CA CYS A 32 10.50 -0.71 -2.48
C CYS A 32 11.23 0.61 -2.67
N HIS A 33 10.83 1.32 -3.71
CA HIS A 33 11.30 2.67 -4.01
C HIS A 33 10.09 3.60 -4.18
N PHE A 34 10.01 4.60 -3.29
CA PHE A 34 9.04 5.68 -3.36
C PHE A 34 9.60 6.83 -4.19
N ILE A 35 9.20 6.92 -5.46
CA ILE A 35 9.85 7.78 -6.45
C ILE A 35 9.81 9.26 -6.06
N LEU A 36 8.69 9.74 -5.51
CA LEU A 36 8.50 11.16 -5.16
C LEU A 36 9.54 11.66 -4.16
N THR A 37 9.91 10.84 -3.18
CA THR A 37 10.88 11.21 -2.13
C THR A 37 12.26 10.59 -2.36
N LYS A 38 12.40 9.73 -3.39
CA LYS A 38 13.58 8.89 -3.64
C LYS A 38 13.92 7.94 -2.47
N GLU A 39 12.96 7.70 -1.59
CA GLU A 39 13.12 6.85 -0.42
C GLU A 39 13.10 5.37 -0.82
N ARG A 40 14.05 4.60 -0.29
CA ARG A 40 14.05 3.14 -0.39
C ARG A 40 13.83 2.52 0.96
N PHE A 41 12.97 1.52 1.02
CA PHE A 41 12.59 0.86 2.27
C PHE A 41 12.20 -0.59 2.04
N PHE A 42 12.25 -1.37 3.13
CA PHE A 42 11.72 -2.73 3.16
C PHE A 42 10.29 -2.71 3.68
N ALA A 43 9.37 -3.19 2.86
CA ALA A 43 8.01 -3.48 3.25
C ALA A 43 7.91 -4.95 3.65
N ARG A 44 7.30 -5.21 4.82
CA ARG A 44 6.98 -6.57 5.25
C ARG A 44 5.46 -6.76 5.30
N ILE A 45 5.01 -7.88 4.77
CA ILE A 45 3.61 -8.32 4.79
C ILE A 45 3.54 -9.59 5.61
N GLY A 46 2.61 -9.66 6.56
CA GLY A 46 2.43 -10.83 7.41
C GLY A 46 1.00 -10.98 7.90
N GLY A 47 0.71 -12.10 8.56
CA GLY A 47 -0.62 -12.39 9.11
C GLY A 47 -1.71 -12.31 8.06
N GLU A 48 -2.85 -11.73 8.44
CA GLU A 48 -4.00 -11.56 7.54
C GLU A 48 -3.72 -10.65 6.34
N ASP A 49 -2.78 -9.71 6.44
CA ASP A 49 -2.42 -8.84 5.33
C ASP A 49 -1.75 -9.60 4.19
N LEU A 50 -1.10 -10.73 4.49
CA LEU A 50 -0.54 -11.61 3.47
C LEU A 50 -1.65 -12.31 2.67
N VAL A 51 -2.72 -12.73 3.36
CA VAL A 51 -3.89 -13.34 2.70
C VAL A 51 -4.56 -12.33 1.79
N ARG A 52 -4.77 -11.10 2.26
CA ARG A 52 -5.31 -10.00 1.44
C ARG A 52 -4.38 -9.67 0.28
N PHE A 53 -3.08 -9.62 0.50
CA PHE A 53 -2.10 -9.30 -0.54
C PHE A 53 -2.09 -10.34 -1.66
N ARG A 54 -2.29 -11.62 -1.35
CA ARG A 54 -2.34 -12.68 -2.37
C ARG A 54 -3.57 -12.61 -3.26
N ASP A 55 -4.63 -11.96 -2.82
CA ASP A 55 -5.81 -11.70 -3.66
C ASP A 55 -5.53 -10.57 -4.66
N SER A 56 -4.94 -10.94 -5.79
CA SER A 56 -4.66 -10.02 -6.89
C SER A 56 -5.86 -9.79 -7.81
N ASP A 57 -6.89 -10.64 -7.76
CA ASP A 57 -8.00 -10.56 -8.72
C ASP A 57 -8.83 -9.30 -8.49
N ARG A 58 -9.11 -8.99 -7.23
CA ARG A 58 -9.79 -7.75 -6.82
C ARG A 58 -9.03 -6.47 -7.15
N MET A 59 -7.74 -6.57 -7.49
CA MET A 59 -6.92 -5.42 -7.88
C MET A 59 -7.00 -5.08 -9.37
N LYS A 60 -7.58 -5.96 -10.19
CA LYS A 60 -7.77 -5.70 -11.63
C LYS A 60 -8.63 -4.44 -11.90
N GLN A 61 -9.55 -4.12 -10.99
CA GLN A 61 -10.39 -2.92 -11.07
C GLN A 61 -9.67 -1.61 -10.64
N TYR A 62 -8.45 -1.70 -10.11
CA TYR A 62 -7.66 -0.55 -9.64
C TYR A 62 -6.22 -0.56 -10.20
N PRO A 63 -6.02 -0.48 -11.53
CA PRO A 63 -4.70 -0.62 -12.16
C PRO A 63 -3.68 0.45 -11.71
N ASP A 64 -4.17 1.65 -11.35
CA ASP A 64 -3.33 2.79 -10.96
C ASP A 64 -3.05 2.87 -9.45
N SER A 65 -3.53 1.89 -8.69
CA SER A 65 -3.41 1.89 -7.24
C SER A 65 -2.05 1.41 -6.72
N CYS A 66 -1.75 1.77 -5.48
CA CYS A 66 -0.58 1.27 -4.76
C CYS A 66 -0.56 -0.28 -4.85
N PRO A 67 0.59 -0.91 -5.15
CA PRO A 67 0.69 -2.37 -5.21
C PRO A 67 0.28 -3.08 -3.91
N PHE A 68 0.33 -2.36 -2.78
CA PHE A 68 -0.04 -2.85 -1.45
C PHE A 68 -1.47 -2.46 -1.02
N LEU A 69 -2.25 -1.84 -1.90
CA LEU A 69 -3.67 -1.55 -1.63
C LEU A 69 -4.50 -2.81 -1.83
N ARG A 70 -5.47 -3.09 -0.97
CA ARG A 70 -6.50 -4.12 -1.20
C ARG A 70 -7.87 -3.58 -0.84
N PRO A 71 -8.92 -3.81 -1.66
CA PRO A 71 -10.28 -3.46 -1.27
C PRO A 71 -10.73 -4.30 -0.07
N GLY A 72 -11.39 -3.66 0.88
CA GLY A 72 -12.08 -4.30 2.01
C GLY A 72 -13.45 -4.84 1.60
N GLU A 73 -14.23 -5.29 2.57
CA GLU A 73 -15.59 -5.81 2.33
C GLU A 73 -16.61 -4.66 2.18
N ASP A 74 -16.45 -3.57 2.96
CA ASP A 74 -17.40 -2.45 3.01
C ASP A 74 -16.82 -1.16 2.39
N GLU A 75 -16.74 -1.07 1.04
CA GLU A 75 -16.24 0.08 0.23
C GLU A 75 -14.90 0.72 0.67
N SER A 76 -14.21 0.08 1.62
CA SER A 76 -13.02 0.58 2.28
C SER A 76 -11.78 -0.03 1.66
N PHE A 77 -10.61 0.49 2.04
CA PHE A 77 -9.34 0.05 1.51
C PHE A 77 -8.32 -0.26 2.60
N HIS A 78 -7.58 -1.34 2.40
CA HIS A 78 -6.55 -1.83 3.29
C HIS A 78 -5.16 -1.64 2.68
N CYS A 79 -4.22 -1.12 3.47
CA CYS A 79 -2.81 -1.08 3.10
C CYS A 79 -2.11 -2.26 3.77
N THR A 80 -1.68 -3.25 2.99
CA THR A 80 -1.06 -4.49 3.51
C THR A 80 0.33 -4.29 4.11
N ILE A 81 0.86 -3.07 4.02
CA ILE A 81 2.16 -2.66 4.58
C ILE A 81 2.00 -1.50 5.57
N TYR A 82 0.81 -1.28 6.16
CA TYR A 82 0.48 -0.08 6.96
C TYR A 82 1.59 0.33 7.95
N SER A 83 2.16 -0.64 8.68
CA SER A 83 3.24 -0.42 9.65
C SER A 83 4.60 -0.11 9.02
N PHE A 84 4.84 -0.58 7.80
CA PHE A 84 6.08 -0.44 7.03
C PHE A 84 5.99 0.60 5.92
N ARG A 85 4.95 1.46 5.95
CA ARG A 85 4.77 2.51 4.95
C ARG A 85 5.96 3.48 4.96
N PRO A 86 6.31 4.04 3.79
CA PRO A 86 7.31 5.10 3.69
C PRO A 86 6.82 6.37 4.38
N ASP A 87 7.75 7.27 4.69
CA ASP A 87 7.44 8.48 5.46
C ASP A 87 6.42 9.38 4.77
N HIS A 88 6.43 9.44 3.44
CA HIS A 88 5.42 10.17 2.68
C HIS A 88 3.99 9.68 3.00
N CYS A 89 3.79 8.36 3.04
CA CYS A 89 2.47 7.78 3.30
C CYS A 89 2.03 7.97 4.76
N ARG A 90 2.97 8.04 5.71
CA ARG A 90 2.68 8.31 7.13
C ARG A 90 2.20 9.74 7.38
N ARG A 91 2.63 10.68 6.51
CA ARG A 91 2.28 12.11 6.59
C ARG A 91 0.97 12.45 5.87
N PHE A 92 0.37 11.49 5.16
CA PHE A 92 -0.91 11.71 4.50
C PHE A 92 -2.04 11.58 5.53
N PHE A 93 -2.87 12.62 5.60
CA PHE A 93 -4.07 12.64 6.44
C PHE A 93 -5.32 12.61 5.57
N CYS A 94 -6.30 11.83 6.01
CA CYS A 94 -7.57 11.77 5.32
C CYS A 94 -8.41 12.99 5.72
N ALA A 95 -9.02 13.63 4.72
CA ALA A 95 -10.03 14.67 4.90
C ALA A 95 -11.42 14.09 4.62
#